data_AF-A0A8X7RWS5-F1
#
_entry.id   AF-A0A8X7RWS5-F1
#
_cell.length_a   1.000
_cell.length_b   1.000
_cell.length_c   1.000
_cell.angle_alpha   90.00
_cell.angle_beta   90.00
_cell.angle_gamma   90.00
#
_symmetry.space_group_name_H-M   'P 1'
#
loop_
_entity.id
_entity.type
_entity.pdbx_description
1 polymer ?
#
loop_
_entity_poly.entity_id
_entity_poly.type
_entity_poly.pdbx_seq_one_letter_code
_entity_poly.pdbx_strand_id
1 'polypeptide(L)'
;MPIDASEAEEFSELASKALNSLPYDSPGQAFVAFEKPAGVPAVGKFSNTLTFVVKEVDLSTCEAEDDGLEDEYQLEDLEVVAADYMVKVSVSNFRNAWESMNEEDEHVDEYGLGQRERVWEKL
;
A
#
# COMPACT_ATOMS: atom_id res chain seq x y z
N MET A 1 -3.90 4.29 14.24
CA MET A 1 -3.05 4.90 13.19
C MET A 1 -3.99 5.67 12.29
N PRO A 2 -4.07 7.00 12.46
CA PRO A 2 -4.74 7.85 11.49
C PRO A 2 -4.09 7.66 10.13
N ILE A 3 -4.91 7.40 9.12
CA ILE A 3 -4.49 7.38 7.72
C ILE A 3 -5.34 8.41 7.01
N ASP A 4 -4.69 9.36 6.35
CA ASP A 4 -5.36 10.28 5.44
C ASP A 4 -5.46 9.62 4.06
N ALA A 5 -6.68 9.22 3.71
CA ALA A 5 -7.04 8.60 2.44
C ALA A 5 -7.78 9.56 1.51
N SER A 6 -7.62 10.88 1.67
CA SER A 6 -8.26 11.88 0.81
C SER A 6 -7.85 11.78 -0.66
N GLU A 7 -6.63 11.31 -0.95
CA GLU A 7 -6.15 10.99 -2.31
C GLU A 7 -6.39 9.51 -2.70
N ALA A 8 -7.21 8.79 -1.92
CA ALA A 8 -7.55 7.38 -2.10
C ALA A 8 -9.06 7.16 -1.87
N GLU A 9 -9.91 8.04 -2.41
CA GLU A 9 -11.35 8.11 -2.13
C GLU A 9 -12.13 6.81 -2.47
N GLU A 10 -11.59 5.98 -3.37
CA GLU A 10 -12.18 4.68 -3.70
C GLU A 10 -12.01 3.63 -2.58
N PHE A 11 -11.11 3.87 -1.64
CA PHE A 11 -10.82 2.95 -0.54
C PHE A 11 -11.62 3.32 0.71
N SER A 12 -12.22 2.32 1.34
CA SER A 12 -12.94 2.47 2.60
C SER A 12 -12.25 1.69 3.71
N GLU A 13 -11.94 2.34 4.84
CA GLU A 13 -11.31 1.67 5.98
C GLU A 13 -12.28 0.65 6.58
N LEU A 14 -11.83 -0.60 6.71
CA LEU A 14 -12.61 -1.69 7.30
C LEU A 14 -12.25 -1.92 8.77
N ALA A 15 -10.96 -1.94 9.07
CA ALA A 15 -10.46 -2.30 10.38
C ALA A 15 -9.02 -1.83 10.57
N SER A 16 -8.65 -1.52 11.81
CA SER A 16 -7.28 -1.31 12.21
C SER A 16 -6.93 -2.22 13.40
N LYS A 17 -5.70 -2.73 13.39
CA LYS A 17 -5.12 -3.53 14.46
C LYS A 17 -3.86 -2.85 14.94
N ALA A 18 -3.94 -2.24 16.11
CA ALA A 18 -2.80 -1.62 16.78
C ALA A 18 -1.85 -2.69 17.34
N LEU A 19 -0.60 -2.28 17.53
CA LEU A 19 0.40 -3.03 18.28
C LEU A 19 0.30 -2.65 19.76
N ASN A 20 0.22 -3.64 20.66
CA ASN A 20 0.04 -3.38 22.09
C ASN A 20 1.29 -2.82 22.77
N SER A 21 2.49 -3.21 22.33
CA SER A 21 3.77 -2.78 22.89
C SER A 21 4.87 -2.95 21.84
N LEU A 22 5.83 -2.02 21.82
CA LEU A 22 7.02 -2.07 20.98
C LEU A 22 8.26 -1.87 21.87
N PRO A 23 8.78 -2.93 22.51
CA PRO A 23 9.98 -2.85 23.32
C PRO A 23 11.21 -2.45 22.50
N TYR A 24 12.24 -1.95 23.19
CA TYR A 24 13.51 -1.64 22.56
C TYR A 24 14.09 -2.84 21.80
N ASP A 25 14.61 -2.58 20.60
CA ASP A 25 15.23 -3.57 19.70
C ASP A 25 14.34 -4.79 19.36
N SER A 26 13.03 -4.65 19.50
CA SER A 26 12.05 -5.69 19.18
C SER A 26 11.11 -5.23 18.07
N PRO A 27 11.03 -5.93 16.92
CA PRO A 27 10.10 -5.57 15.86
C PRO A 27 8.66 -5.85 16.28
N GLY A 28 7.74 -5.02 15.79
CA GLY A 28 6.30 -5.20 15.97
C GLY A 28 5.53 -4.80 14.72
N GLN A 29 4.26 -5.17 14.68
CA GLN A 29 3.41 -4.94 13.50
C GLN A 29 2.06 -4.36 13.92
N ALA A 30 1.65 -3.33 13.20
CA ALA A 30 0.30 -2.79 13.19
C ALA A 30 -0.24 -2.87 11.76
N PHE A 31 -1.56 -2.97 11.62
CA PHE A 31 -2.21 -3.13 10.33
C PHE A 31 -3.42 -2.22 10.22
N VAL A 32 -3.69 -1.74 9.01
CA VAL A 32 -4.96 -1.13 8.63
C VAL A 32 -5.44 -1.83 7.35
N ALA A 33 -6.72 -2.17 7.31
CA ALA A 33 -7.36 -2.87 6.21
C ALA A 33 -8.32 -1.93 5.51
N PHE A 34 -8.24 -1.88 4.18
CA PHE A 34 -9.13 -1.12 3.32
C PHE A 34 -9.87 -2.06 2.36
N GLU A 35 -11.11 -1.71 2.05
CA GLU A 35 -11.91 -2.30 0.97
C GLU A 35 -11.91 -1.36 -0.24
N LYS A 36 -11.90 -1.96 -1.43
CA LYS A 36 -12.04 -1.25 -2.71
C LYS A 36 -13.24 -1.81 -3.50
N PRO A 37 -13.77 -1.08 -4.50
CA PRO A 37 -14.81 -1.59 -5.39
C PRO A 37 -14.42 -2.92 -6.05
N ALA A 38 -15.38 -3.82 -6.20
CA ALA A 38 -15.20 -5.07 -6.91
C ALA A 38 -15.05 -4.83 -8.42
N GLY A 39 -14.22 -5.63 -9.09
CA GLY A 39 -14.12 -5.65 -10.55
C GLY A 39 -13.25 -4.56 -11.19
N VAL A 40 -12.83 -3.53 -10.44
CA VAL A 40 -11.96 -2.46 -10.98
C VAL A 40 -10.72 -2.29 -10.08
N PRO A 41 -9.50 -2.19 -10.66
CA PRO A 41 -8.33 -1.76 -9.91
C PRO A 41 -8.52 -0.31 -9.43
N ALA A 42 -8.52 -0.10 -8.11
CA ALA A 42 -8.52 1.23 -7.53
C ALA A 42 -7.07 1.69 -7.37
N VAL A 43 -6.77 2.94 -7.70
CA VAL A 43 -5.47 3.56 -7.46
C VAL A 43 -5.65 4.69 -6.46
N GLY A 44 -4.63 4.98 -5.67
CA GLY A 44 -4.74 6.02 -4.66
C GLY A 44 -3.49 6.17 -3.82
N LYS A 45 -3.43 7.29 -3.11
CA LYS A 45 -2.31 7.65 -2.25
C LYS A 45 -2.78 7.83 -0.81
N PHE A 46 -2.04 7.25 0.12
CA PHE A 46 -2.31 7.28 1.55
C PHE A 46 -1.20 8.03 2.26
N SER A 47 -1.55 9.09 2.97
CA SER A 47 -0.63 9.79 3.87
C SER A 47 -0.78 9.23 5.27
N ASN A 48 0.33 8.72 5.83
CA ASN A 48 0.31 7.88 7.02
C ASN A 48 0.93 8.61 8.23
N THR A 49 0.23 8.60 9.36
CA THR A 49 0.76 9.14 10.62
C THR A 49 0.72 8.06 11.69
N LEU A 50 1.88 7.73 12.25
CA LEU A 50 2.01 6.77 13.34
C LEU A 50 1.72 7.47 14.68
N THR A 51 0.60 7.14 15.31
CA THR A 51 0.24 7.57 16.66
C THR A 51 0.61 6.50 17.68
N PHE A 52 1.28 6.87 18.77
CA PHE A 52 1.72 5.94 19.81
C PHE A 52 1.77 6.61 21.19
N VAL A 53 1.92 5.79 22.23
CA VAL A 53 2.11 6.26 23.61
C VAL A 53 3.54 5.96 24.02
N VAL A 54 4.31 7.01 24.30
CA VAL A 54 5.66 6.91 24.85
C VAL A 54 5.56 6.67 26.35
N LYS A 55 6.27 5.64 26.82
CA LYS A 55 6.40 5.30 28.24
C LYS A 55 7.85 5.37 28.66
N GLU A 56 8.12 5.94 29.83
CA GLU A 56 9.45 5.86 30.44
C GLU A 56 9.71 4.42 30.89
N VAL A 57 10.96 3.97 30.77
CA VAL A 57 11.40 2.62 31.13
C VAL A 57 12.52 2.70 32.15
N ASP A 58 12.34 2.03 33.28
CA ASP A 58 13.41 1.89 34.28
C ASP A 58 14.47 0.93 33.73
N LEU A 59 15.69 1.44 33.52
CA LEU A 59 16.82 0.68 32.96
C LEU A 59 17.31 -0.46 33.87
N SER A 60 16.94 -0.45 35.15
CA SER A 60 17.35 -1.49 36.12
C SER A 60 16.38 -2.67 36.18
N THR A 61 15.09 -2.43 35.97
CA THR A 61 14.02 -3.44 36.00
C THR A 61 13.52 -3.82 34.61
N CYS A 62 13.80 -3.00 33.60
CA CYS A 62 13.22 -3.04 32.25
C CYS A 62 11.68 -2.95 32.26
N GLU A 63 11.09 -2.41 33.32
CA GLU A 63 9.65 -2.21 33.44
C GLU A 63 9.29 -0.81 32.93
N ALA A 64 8.24 -0.74 32.10
CA ALA A 64 7.69 0.51 31.61
C ALA A 64 6.70 1.07 32.64
N GLU A 65 6.68 2.39 32.82
CA GLU A 65 5.71 3.03 33.70
C GLU A 65 4.27 2.88 33.18
N ASP A 66 3.30 2.90 34.10
CA ASP A 66 1.87 2.77 33.76
C ASP A 66 1.35 3.99 32.98
N ASP A 67 1.84 5.17 33.33
CA ASP A 67 1.54 6.42 32.65
C ASP A 67 2.41 6.61 31.39
N GLY A 68 1.90 7.36 30.42
CA GLY A 68 2.62 7.65 29.18
C GLY A 68 2.10 8.92 28.50
N LEU A 69 2.84 9.37 27.50
CA LEU A 69 2.54 10.57 26.71
C LEU A 69 2.17 10.17 25.28
N GLU A 70 1.06 10.70 24.78
CA GLU A 70 0.68 10.55 23.37
C GLU A 70 1.65 11.33 22.48
N ASP A 71 2.12 10.70 21.41
CA ASP A 71 3.02 11.29 20.42
C ASP A 71 2.70 10.75 19.02
N GLU A 72 3.19 11.47 18.00
CA GLU A 72 2.91 11.21 16.60
C GLU A 72 4.17 11.29 15.74
N TYR A 73 4.26 10.43 14.73
CA TYR A 73 5.36 10.42 13.78
C TYR A 73 4.86 10.28 12.35
N GLN A 74 5.20 11.25 11.50
CA GLN A 74 4.81 11.24 10.09
C GLN A 74 5.61 10.19 9.31
N LEU A 75 4.91 9.34 8.57
CA LEU A 75 5.51 8.33 7.69
C LEU A 75 5.47 8.79 6.22
N GLU A 76 6.13 8.03 5.36
CA GLU A 76 6.05 8.23 3.91
C GLU A 76 4.66 7.90 3.37
N ASP A 77 4.35 8.55 2.24
CA ASP A 77 3.13 8.27 1.51
C ASP A 77 3.20 6.87 0.89
N LEU A 78 2.10 6.13 0.99
CA LEU A 78 1.94 4.83 0.34
C LEU A 78 1.06 5.02 -0.89
N GLU A 79 1.55 4.61 -2.06
CA GLU A 79 0.78 4.65 -3.30
C GLU A 79 0.35 3.23 -3.68
N VAL A 80 -0.93 3.07 -4.00
CA VAL A 80 -1.47 1.86 -4.62
C VAL A 80 -1.66 2.15 -6.11
N VAL A 81 -0.98 1.37 -6.94
CA VAL A 81 -0.98 1.51 -8.40
C VAL A 81 -1.56 0.26 -9.08
N ALA A 82 -1.86 0.37 -10.37
CA ALA A 82 -2.38 -0.75 -11.15
C ALA A 82 -1.48 -2.00 -11.09
N ALA A 83 -0.16 -1.82 -10.96
CA ALA A 83 0.80 -2.92 -10.87
C ALA A 83 0.63 -3.79 -9.61
N ASP A 84 0.10 -3.25 -8.51
CA ASP A 84 -0.11 -4.00 -7.26
C ASP A 84 -1.20 -5.09 -7.40
N TYR A 85 -2.02 -4.99 -8.44
CA TYR A 85 -3.04 -5.99 -8.78
C TYR A 85 -2.55 -7.05 -9.77
N MET A 86 -1.30 -6.96 -10.24
CA MET A 86 -0.77 -7.82 -11.28
C MET A 86 0.38 -8.68 -10.76
N VAL A 87 0.32 -9.99 -11.06
CA VAL A 87 1.43 -10.91 -10.81
C VAL A 87 2.10 -11.24 -12.13
N LYS A 88 3.42 -11.00 -12.22
CA LYS A 88 4.20 -11.32 -13.41
C LYS A 88 4.25 -12.84 -13.63
N VAL A 89 3.85 -13.27 -14.82
CA VAL A 89 3.94 -14.67 -15.26
C VAL A 89 4.85 -14.78 -16.48
N SER A 90 5.68 -15.82 -16.54
CA SER A 90 6.49 -16.10 -17.72
C SER A 90 5.67 -16.86 -18.75
N VAL A 91 5.55 -16.29 -19.95
CA VAL A 91 4.83 -16.91 -21.07
C VAL A 91 5.83 -17.25 -22.17
N SER A 92 6.04 -18.56 -22.38
CA SER A 92 7.04 -19.07 -23.34
C SER A 92 6.59 -18.97 -24.80
N ASN A 93 5.28 -19.11 -25.06
CA ASN A 93 4.67 -18.89 -26.38
C ASN A 93 3.49 -17.93 -26.23
N PHE A 94 3.75 -16.64 -26.41
CA PHE A 94 2.76 -15.57 -26.27
C PHE A 94 1.55 -15.77 -27.20
N ARG A 95 1.80 -16.18 -28.46
CA ARG A 95 0.73 -16.34 -29.44
C ARG A 95 -0.29 -17.39 -29.01
N ASN A 96 0.18 -18.58 -28.64
CA ASN A 96 -0.72 -19.65 -28.20
C ASN A 96 -1.48 -19.26 -26.92
N ALA A 97 -0.82 -18.53 -26.00
CA ALA A 97 -1.47 -18.06 -24.78
C ALA A 97 -2.58 -17.04 -25.11
N TRP A 98 -2.30 -16.08 -25.99
CA TRP A 98 -3.26 -15.07 -26.46
C TRP A 98 -4.46 -15.71 -27.15
N GLU A 99 -4.23 -16.59 -28.13
CA GLU A 99 -5.29 -17.27 -28.89
C GLU A 99 -6.14 -18.24 -28.03
N SER A 100 -5.67 -18.58 -26.82
CA SER A 100 -6.44 -19.40 -25.87
C SER A 100 -7.35 -18.58 -24.93
N MET A 101 -7.22 -17.25 -24.93
CA MET A 101 -8.06 -16.35 -24.13
C MET A 101 -9.39 -16.06 -24.83
N ASN A 102 -10.33 -15.50 -24.08
CA ASN A 102 -11.65 -15.13 -24.59
C ASN A 102 -11.56 -13.86 -25.45
N GLU A 103 -11.99 -13.95 -26.71
CA GLU A 103 -11.98 -12.81 -27.65
C GLU A 103 -12.94 -11.69 -27.21
N GLU A 104 -14.00 -12.00 -26.45
CA GLU A 104 -14.96 -11.00 -25.98
C GLU A 104 -14.37 -9.99 -24.99
N ASP A 105 -13.25 -10.34 -24.34
CA ASP A 105 -12.55 -9.49 -23.38
C ASP A 105 -11.39 -8.70 -24.03
N GLU A 106 -11.22 -8.79 -25.37
CA GLU A 106 -10.22 -8.03 -26.11
C GLU A 106 -10.67 -6.57 -26.28
N HIS A 107 -9.85 -5.65 -25.76
CA HIS A 107 -10.05 -4.21 -25.89
C HIS A 107 -8.79 -3.54 -26.48
N VAL A 108 -8.99 -2.60 -27.40
CA VAL A 108 -7.92 -1.88 -28.09
C VAL A 108 -8.16 -0.38 -27.97
N ASP A 109 -7.18 0.32 -27.41
CA ASP A 109 -7.18 1.78 -27.24
C ASP A 109 -5.88 2.38 -27.81
N GLU A 110 -5.97 3.62 -28.30
CA GLU A 110 -4.83 4.37 -28.82
C GLU A 110 -4.36 5.44 -27.82
N TYR A 111 -3.07 5.41 -27.46
CA TYR A 111 -2.49 6.32 -26.47
C TYR A 111 -1.38 7.20 -27.08
N GLY A 112 -1.54 8.52 -26.99
CA GLY A 112 -0.54 9.49 -27.39
C GLY A 112 0.49 9.77 -26.29
N LEU A 113 1.70 9.21 -26.40
CA LEU A 113 2.76 9.33 -25.37
C LEU A 113 3.61 10.62 -25.45
N GLY A 114 3.21 11.60 -26.28
CA GLY A 114 3.94 12.86 -26.47
C GLY A 114 5.25 12.73 -27.27
N GLN A 115 5.99 13.86 -27.38
CA GLN A 115 7.32 13.90 -27.98
C GLN A 115 8.38 13.39 -26.99
N ARG A 116 9.18 12.42 -27.43
CA ARG A 116 10.40 11.96 -26.75
C ARG A 116 11.53 11.80 -27.76
N GLU A 117 12.76 11.97 -27.32
CA GLU A 117 13.92 11.94 -28.21
C GLU A 117 14.24 10.53 -28.74
N ARG A 118 13.89 9.48 -27.99
CA ARG A 118 14.35 8.10 -28.29
C ARG A 118 13.25 7.06 -28.11
N VAL A 119 13.29 6.03 -28.95
CA VAL A 119 12.22 5.03 -29.07
C VAL A 119 12.17 4.05 -27.88
N TRP A 120 13.31 3.73 -27.26
CA TRP A 120 13.35 2.82 -26.11
C TRP A 120 12.85 3.43 -24.81
N GLU A 121 12.64 4.75 -24.76
CA GLU A 121 11.96 5.40 -23.63
C GLU A 121 10.45 5.09 -23.60
N LYS A 122 9.95 4.29 -24.57
CA LYS A 122 8.56 3.86 -24.72
C LYS A 122 8.37 2.34 -24.53
N LEU A 123 9.45 1.58 -24.33
CA LEU A 123 9.44 0.11 -24.24
C LEU A 123 9.58 -0.36 -22.79
#